data_AF-A0A078BAB0-F1
#
_entry.id   AF-A0A078BAB0-F1
#
_cell.length_a   1.000
_cell.length_b   1.000
_cell.length_c   1.000
_cell.angle_alpha   90.00
_cell.angle_beta   90.00
_cell.angle_gamma   90.00
#
_symmetry.space_group_name_H-M   'P 1'
#
loop_
_entity.id
_entity.type
_entity.pdbx_description
1 polymer ?
#
loop_
_entity_poly.entity_id
_entity_poly.type
_entity_poly.pdbx_seq_one_letter_code
_entity_poly.pdbx_strand_id
1 'polypeptide(L)'
;MKGAAIYLNGSSNVEFIDMWLEQLYAYDKGGFLYVEYSSNLISNSEAQSNESTLDNQLANQSKISLIRGNFLALYALNMGGGLFIDSELIEIYFTNIYQYTSNSKNGGFIYLQKAKSLTIADSNFRNYQGYNGAFIQSESSNTVISIERSNFKQNSNPIYEDPLDSNPTVDYSYDEYGAIYIKKAESVTFKNNKFYNHYFKKYGAVAFLEQTKFYDNGSTYFNTLSEIGAIYFNQTYDVELSFLNIEENMSLTGATGLHFEQVNGDVKLTNVTIYKSSGAKGAICYQNYENSNAIVSNQLLLTNVSIINSGAQYHAGIYYFHQNGIFITRNLFLLFVESQYLGVIAVQSARMVEFHDTIVTETRSIEGGIFLYAENVRESVYIGQIRIQNMPQVIFTTLRRNLAFWHQNYRFYYSMMTVNPYSLITIRGGIQAYINNLILKSAIFEDGNREIIRIDQFLL
;
A
#
# COMPACT_ATOMS: atom_id res chain seq x y z
N MET A 1 10.85 36.75 -4.02
CA MET A 1 9.69 36.93 -3.11
C MET A 1 9.13 35.54 -2.81
N LYS A 2 8.92 35.19 -1.53
CA LYS A 2 8.36 33.88 -1.12
C LYS A 2 6.86 33.71 -1.48
N GLY A 3 6.31 34.60 -2.32
CA GLY A 3 4.96 35.13 -2.18
C GLY A 3 3.84 34.17 -2.55
N ALA A 4 2.91 34.02 -1.62
CA ALA A 4 1.54 33.56 -1.80
C ALA A 4 0.59 34.75 -2.00
N ALA A 5 -0.64 34.51 -2.46
CA ALA A 5 -1.69 35.54 -2.44
C ALA A 5 -2.04 36.00 -1.02
N ILE A 6 -1.95 35.09 -0.04
CA ILE A 6 -2.19 35.36 1.38
C ILE A 6 -1.01 34.83 2.21
N TYR A 7 -0.48 35.70 3.07
CA TYR A 7 0.56 35.35 4.03
C TYR A 7 -0.01 35.45 5.45
N LEU A 8 0.03 34.35 6.19
CA LEU A 8 -0.37 34.28 7.59
C LEU A 8 0.86 34.04 8.47
N ASN A 9 1.06 34.92 9.45
CA ASN A 9 2.12 34.79 10.44
C ASN A 9 1.53 34.61 11.84
N GLY A 10 1.92 33.53 12.52
CA GLY A 10 1.51 33.24 13.89
C GLY A 10 0.22 32.43 14.00
N SER A 11 -0.35 32.44 15.20
CA SER A 11 -1.60 31.74 15.53
C SER A 11 -2.80 32.56 15.07
N SER A 12 -3.69 31.97 14.26
CA SER A 12 -4.87 32.66 13.75
C SER A 12 -5.99 31.68 13.45
N ASN A 13 -7.23 32.16 13.59
CA ASN A 13 -8.43 31.47 13.14
C ASN A 13 -8.95 32.15 11.88
N VAL A 14 -8.80 31.47 10.74
CA VAL A 14 -9.15 32.01 9.43
C VAL A 14 -10.12 31.07 8.74
N GLU A 15 -11.21 31.63 8.24
CA GLU A 15 -12.19 30.90 7.44
C GLU A 15 -12.30 31.51 6.05
N PHE A 16 -12.22 30.64 5.04
CA PHE A 16 -12.34 30.95 3.64
C PHE A 16 -13.57 30.22 3.09
N ILE A 17 -14.61 30.99 2.73
CA ILE A 17 -15.93 30.44 2.41
C ILE A 17 -16.31 30.90 1.00
N ASP A 18 -16.83 29.97 0.18
CA ASP A 18 -17.36 30.25 -1.16
C ASP A 18 -16.34 30.94 -2.09
N MET A 19 -15.07 30.54 -1.97
CA MET A 19 -13.99 31.13 -2.75
C MET A 19 -13.98 30.68 -4.21
N TRP A 20 -13.56 31.58 -5.09
CA TRP A 20 -13.15 31.28 -6.45
C TRP A 20 -11.72 31.79 -6.65
N LEU A 21 -10.77 30.88 -6.74
CA LEU A 21 -9.35 31.19 -6.92
C LEU A 21 -8.91 30.70 -8.29
N GLU A 22 -8.27 31.57 -9.06
CA GLU A 22 -7.84 31.27 -10.41
C GLU A 22 -6.45 31.86 -10.69
N GLN A 23 -5.58 31.04 -11.28
CA GLN A 23 -4.27 31.47 -11.82
C GLN A 23 -3.35 32.12 -10.76
N LEU A 24 -3.29 31.53 -9.57
CA LEU A 24 -2.39 32.00 -8.52
C LEU A 24 -1.02 31.36 -8.66
N TYR A 25 0.02 32.19 -8.73
CA TYR A 25 1.40 31.77 -8.91
C TYR A 25 2.30 32.35 -7.82
N ALA A 26 3.03 31.46 -7.16
CA ALA A 26 4.13 31.79 -6.26
C ALA A 26 5.48 31.46 -6.91
N TYR A 27 6.45 32.35 -6.75
CA TYR A 27 7.81 32.08 -7.21
C TYR A 27 8.47 30.93 -6.43
N ASP A 28 8.06 30.68 -5.18
CA ASP A 28 8.71 29.68 -4.33
C ASP A 28 7.70 28.73 -3.69
N LYS A 29 6.83 29.24 -2.81
CA LYS A 29 5.95 28.41 -1.97
C LYS A 29 4.53 28.94 -1.87
N GLY A 30 3.56 28.03 -1.82
CA GLY A 30 2.16 28.33 -1.49
C GLY A 30 1.49 29.29 -2.47
N GLY A 31 1.15 28.84 -3.68
CA GLY A 31 0.54 29.71 -4.72
C GLY A 31 -0.62 30.59 -4.21
N PHE A 32 -1.47 30.02 -3.35
CA PHE A 32 -2.56 30.73 -2.68
C PHE A 32 -2.17 31.18 -1.26
N LEU A 33 -1.75 30.24 -0.42
CA LEU A 33 -1.62 30.46 1.02
C LEU A 33 -0.26 30.00 1.52
N TYR A 34 0.44 30.91 2.19
CA TYR A 34 1.67 30.65 2.92
C TYR A 34 1.44 30.92 4.40
N VAL A 35 1.77 29.94 5.23
CA VAL A 35 1.61 30.02 6.68
C VAL A 35 2.93 29.71 7.36
N GLU A 36 3.38 30.60 8.24
CA GLU A 36 4.61 30.43 9.02
C GLU A 36 4.35 30.87 10.47
N TYR A 37 4.85 30.09 11.43
CA TYR A 37 4.81 30.46 12.84
C TYR A 37 6.17 30.98 13.30
N SER A 38 6.27 32.28 13.59
CA SER A 38 7.48 32.86 14.18
C SER A 38 7.42 32.78 15.71
N SER A 39 8.24 31.90 16.31
CA SER A 39 8.40 31.81 17.77
C SER A 39 8.96 33.08 18.42
N ASN A 40 9.57 33.98 17.62
CA ASN A 40 10.20 35.21 18.09
C ASN A 40 9.22 36.29 18.56
N LEU A 41 7.91 36.10 18.38
CA LEU A 41 6.89 37.07 18.85
C LEU A 41 6.66 36.99 20.37
N ILE A 42 7.01 35.88 21.03
CA ILE A 42 6.69 35.67 22.45
C ILE A 42 7.88 36.01 23.39
N SER A 43 9.11 36.08 22.87
CA SER A 43 10.31 36.08 23.74
C SER A 43 10.76 37.43 24.30
N ASN A 44 10.07 38.55 24.06
CA ASN A 44 10.59 39.90 24.38
C ASN A 44 9.86 40.68 25.48
N SER A 45 8.96 40.07 26.26
CA SER A 45 8.39 40.73 27.44
C SER A 45 8.92 40.13 28.74
N GLU A 46 10.15 40.51 29.12
CA GLU A 46 10.75 40.25 30.45
C GLU A 46 9.99 40.93 31.63
N ALA A 47 8.76 41.42 31.42
CA ALA A 47 8.05 42.27 32.37
C ALA A 47 6.71 41.72 32.91
N GLN A 48 6.24 40.52 32.55
CA GLN A 48 4.93 40.03 33.01
C GLN A 48 5.01 38.64 33.65
N SER A 49 5.20 38.63 34.96
CA SER A 49 5.25 37.42 35.79
C SER A 49 3.90 36.76 36.08
N ASN A 50 2.77 37.20 35.48
CA ASN A 50 1.44 36.65 35.80
C ASN A 50 0.49 36.40 34.60
N GLU A 51 0.89 36.64 33.34
CA GLU A 51 0.01 36.43 32.16
C GLU A 51 0.24 35.10 31.40
N SER A 52 1.17 34.25 31.85
CA SER A 52 1.59 33.02 31.15
C SER A 52 0.51 31.93 30.99
N THR A 53 -0.68 32.09 31.58
CA THR A 53 -1.77 31.11 31.43
C THR A 53 -2.68 31.39 30.25
N LEU A 54 -2.84 32.66 29.82
CA LEU A 54 -3.76 33.01 28.74
C LEU A 54 -3.16 32.70 27.36
N ASP A 55 -1.87 32.97 27.16
CA ASP A 55 -1.17 32.73 25.89
C ASP A 55 -1.06 31.23 25.57
N ASN A 56 -0.92 30.38 26.59
CA ASN A 56 -0.95 28.93 26.44
C ASN A 56 -2.34 28.39 26.05
N GLN A 57 -3.43 29.12 26.33
CA GLN A 57 -4.78 28.73 25.90
C GLN A 57 -5.06 29.12 24.44
N LEU A 58 -4.60 30.28 23.98
CA LEU A 58 -4.80 30.76 22.62
C LEU A 58 -3.98 29.97 21.58
N ALA A 59 -2.77 29.53 21.94
CA ALA A 59 -1.94 28.68 21.08
C ALA A 59 -2.60 27.34 20.70
N ASN A 60 -3.58 26.88 21.49
CA ASN A 60 -4.25 25.60 21.27
C ASN A 60 -5.40 25.63 20.23
N GLN A 61 -5.74 26.80 19.68
CA GLN A 61 -6.96 26.95 18.87
C GLN A 61 -6.74 27.36 17.41
N SER A 62 -5.50 27.54 16.94
CA SER A 62 -5.25 28.03 15.58
C SER A 62 -5.80 27.11 14.50
N LYS A 63 -6.68 27.65 13.66
CA LYS A 63 -7.44 26.89 12.67
C LYS A 63 -7.53 27.63 11.34
N ILE A 64 -7.34 26.90 10.25
CA ILE A 64 -7.62 27.37 8.89
C ILE A 64 -8.71 26.48 8.29
N SER A 65 -9.84 27.07 7.90
CA SER A 65 -10.95 26.35 7.27
C SER A 65 -11.17 26.86 5.84
N LEU A 66 -11.20 25.95 4.87
CA LEU A 66 -11.54 26.21 3.47
C LEU A 66 -12.82 25.44 3.15
N ILE A 67 -13.90 26.17 2.86
CA ILE A 67 -15.25 25.63 2.75
C ILE A 67 -15.86 26.06 1.41
N ARG A 68 -16.33 25.10 0.61
CA ARG A 68 -17.03 25.35 -0.68
C ARG A 68 -16.23 26.22 -1.67
N GLY A 69 -14.94 25.94 -1.83
CA GLY A 69 -14.08 26.71 -2.73
C GLY A 69 -13.79 26.01 -4.06
N ASN A 70 -13.60 26.82 -5.10
CA ASN A 70 -13.09 26.41 -6.41
C ASN A 70 -11.65 26.91 -6.58
N PHE A 71 -10.73 25.99 -6.84
CA PHE A 71 -9.29 26.21 -6.88
C PHE A 71 -8.79 25.82 -8.27
N LEU A 72 -8.56 26.82 -9.13
CA LEU A 72 -8.19 26.61 -10.52
C LEU A 72 -6.76 27.08 -10.76
N ALA A 73 -5.90 26.20 -11.27
CA ALA A 73 -4.58 26.55 -11.76
C ALA A 73 -3.70 27.25 -10.69
N LEU A 74 -3.32 26.50 -9.65
CA LEU A 74 -2.45 26.98 -8.57
C LEU A 74 -1.02 26.46 -8.72
N TYR A 75 -0.05 27.36 -8.63
CA TYR A 75 1.34 27.03 -8.93
C TYR A 75 2.30 27.60 -7.89
N ALA A 76 3.31 26.80 -7.54
CA ALA A 76 4.48 27.24 -6.80
C ALA A 76 5.71 26.49 -7.32
N LEU A 77 6.85 27.17 -7.46
CA LEU A 77 8.04 26.54 -8.04
C LEU A 77 8.55 25.34 -7.23
N ASN A 78 8.53 25.42 -5.90
CA ASN A 78 9.24 24.45 -5.07
C ASN A 78 8.36 23.68 -4.09
N MET A 79 7.44 24.35 -3.37
CA MET A 79 6.63 23.68 -2.34
C MET A 79 5.19 24.18 -2.29
N GLY A 80 4.22 23.27 -2.35
CA GLY A 80 2.83 23.58 -2.09
C GLY A 80 2.21 24.42 -3.20
N GLY A 81 1.78 23.79 -4.29
CA GLY A 81 1.24 24.51 -5.45
C GLY A 81 0.11 25.47 -5.08
N GLY A 82 -0.75 25.07 -4.13
CA GLY A 82 -1.72 25.94 -3.48
C GLY A 82 -1.29 26.41 -2.10
N LEU A 83 -0.93 25.46 -1.22
CA LEU A 83 -0.72 25.75 0.20
C LEU A 83 0.65 25.28 0.68
N PHE A 84 1.34 26.16 1.39
CA PHE A 84 2.52 25.84 2.18
C PHE A 84 2.26 26.15 3.65
N ILE A 85 2.37 25.14 4.51
CA ILE A 85 2.12 25.25 5.95
C ILE A 85 3.37 24.87 6.75
N ASP A 86 3.83 25.81 7.57
CA ASP A 86 4.95 25.65 8.49
C ASP A 86 4.56 26.17 9.89
N SER A 87 3.64 25.45 10.54
CA SER A 87 3.19 25.74 11.91
C SER A 87 2.68 24.48 12.62
N GLU A 88 3.34 24.08 13.71
CA GLU A 88 3.00 22.87 14.50
C GLU A 88 1.66 23.00 15.25
N LEU A 89 1.11 24.22 15.33
CA LEU A 89 -0.09 24.52 16.11
C LEU A 89 -1.36 24.58 15.26
N ILE A 90 -1.24 24.63 13.93
CA ILE A 90 -2.38 24.90 13.04
C ILE A 90 -3.08 23.62 12.63
N GLU A 91 -4.40 23.63 12.79
CA GLU A 91 -5.32 22.65 12.22
C GLU A 91 -5.89 23.16 10.90
N ILE A 92 -5.92 22.31 9.88
CA ILE A 92 -6.35 22.68 8.53
C ILE A 92 -7.56 21.84 8.14
N TYR A 93 -8.62 22.48 7.65
CA TYR A 93 -9.86 21.83 7.25
C TYR A 93 -10.23 22.21 5.81
N PHE A 94 -10.43 21.21 4.96
CA PHE A 94 -10.99 21.34 3.62
C PHE A 94 -12.35 20.64 3.59
N THR A 95 -13.39 21.33 3.12
CA THR A 95 -14.72 20.71 2.97
C THR A 95 -15.41 21.24 1.73
N ASN A 96 -15.95 20.33 0.89
CA ASN A 96 -16.62 20.67 -0.37
C ASN A 96 -15.73 21.46 -1.33
N ILE A 97 -14.49 21.02 -1.50
CA ILE A 97 -13.50 21.72 -2.33
C ILE A 97 -13.47 21.10 -3.71
N TYR A 98 -13.51 21.94 -4.74
CA TYR A 98 -13.19 21.54 -6.10
C TYR A 98 -11.85 22.14 -6.49
N GLN A 99 -10.89 21.30 -6.84
CA GLN A 99 -9.59 21.71 -7.31
C GLN A 99 -9.33 21.14 -8.70
N TYR A 100 -8.89 22.01 -9.61
CA TYR A 100 -8.58 21.67 -10.98
C TYR A 100 -7.24 22.30 -11.37
N THR A 101 -6.26 21.43 -11.59
CA THR A 101 -4.84 21.72 -11.83
C THR A 101 -4.10 22.43 -10.69
N SER A 102 -2.99 21.82 -10.28
CA SER A 102 -2.01 22.44 -9.40
C SER A 102 -0.64 21.84 -9.67
N ASN A 103 0.43 22.61 -9.52
CA ASN A 103 1.77 22.07 -9.72
C ASN A 103 2.79 22.71 -8.76
N SER A 104 3.60 21.85 -8.16
CA SER A 104 4.83 22.20 -7.47
C SER A 104 5.77 21.00 -7.42
N LYS A 105 7.09 21.21 -7.28
CA LYS A 105 8.03 20.09 -7.13
C LYS A 105 7.67 19.19 -5.94
N ASN A 106 7.26 19.79 -4.83
CA ASN A 106 6.96 19.08 -3.59
C ASN A 106 5.57 19.47 -3.10
N GLY A 107 4.68 18.51 -2.92
CA GLY A 107 3.29 18.79 -2.53
C GLY A 107 2.57 19.58 -3.62
N GLY A 108 2.22 18.91 -4.72
CA GLY A 108 1.69 19.57 -5.91
C GLY A 108 0.47 20.45 -5.67
N PHE A 109 -0.30 20.19 -4.61
CA PHE A 109 -1.28 21.13 -4.08
C PHE A 109 -0.91 21.60 -2.66
N ILE A 110 -0.64 20.66 -1.73
CA ILE A 110 -0.41 20.95 -0.31
C ILE A 110 0.98 20.46 0.08
N TYR A 111 1.75 21.34 0.72
CA TYR A 111 2.98 20.98 1.41
C TYR A 111 2.88 21.31 2.90
N LEU A 112 3.03 20.30 3.74
CA LEU A 112 3.05 20.40 5.20
C LEU A 112 4.47 20.19 5.70
N GLN A 113 5.21 21.29 5.91
CA GLN A 113 6.49 21.25 6.62
C GLN A 113 6.23 20.92 8.09
N LYS A 114 5.26 21.63 8.67
CA LYS A 114 4.80 21.49 10.05
C LYS A 114 3.31 21.78 10.10
N ALA A 115 2.53 20.91 10.74
CA ALA A 115 1.09 21.06 10.93
C ALA A 115 0.63 20.26 12.16
N LYS A 116 -0.41 20.72 12.86
CA LYS A 116 -1.05 19.92 13.89
C LYS A 116 -1.92 18.83 13.27
N SER A 117 -2.79 19.22 12.34
CA SER A 117 -3.66 18.29 11.62
C SER A 117 -4.08 18.79 10.25
N LEU A 118 -4.41 17.86 9.37
CA LEU A 118 -5.06 18.11 8.08
C LEU A 118 -6.30 17.23 7.96
N THR A 119 -7.45 17.84 7.76
CA THR A 119 -8.71 17.15 7.47
C THR A 119 -9.22 17.56 6.08
N ILE A 120 -9.49 16.59 5.22
CA ILE A 120 -10.10 16.80 3.90
C ILE A 120 -11.38 15.96 3.82
N ALA A 121 -12.52 16.61 3.55
CA ALA A 121 -13.80 15.94 3.46
C ALA A 121 -14.58 16.37 2.20
N ASP A 122 -15.32 15.43 1.61
CA ASP A 122 -16.35 15.70 0.60
C ASP A 122 -15.83 16.54 -0.59
N SER A 123 -14.61 16.27 -1.05
CA SER A 123 -13.90 17.14 -2.00
C SER A 123 -13.50 16.38 -3.28
N ASN A 124 -13.18 17.12 -4.34
CA ASN A 124 -12.83 16.58 -5.65
C ASN A 124 -11.60 17.30 -6.20
N PHE A 125 -10.52 16.54 -6.39
CA PHE A 125 -9.21 17.04 -6.80
C PHE A 125 -8.80 16.40 -8.12
N ARG A 126 -8.37 17.23 -9.08
CA ARG A 126 -8.06 16.81 -10.44
C ARG A 126 -6.78 17.43 -10.97
N ASN A 127 -6.04 16.63 -11.74
CA ASN A 127 -4.91 17.10 -12.54
C ASN A 127 -3.81 17.82 -11.74
N TYR A 128 -3.55 17.36 -10.51
CA TYR A 128 -2.44 17.85 -9.70
C TYR A 128 -1.13 17.15 -10.11
N GLN A 129 -0.01 17.86 -9.96
CA GLN A 129 1.31 17.40 -10.37
C GLN A 129 2.38 17.81 -9.36
N GLY A 130 3.38 16.96 -9.21
CA GLY A 130 4.58 17.23 -8.43
C GLY A 130 5.46 16.00 -8.32
N TYR A 131 6.76 16.20 -8.10
CA TYR A 131 7.74 15.12 -8.05
C TYR A 131 7.58 14.28 -6.79
N ASN A 132 7.50 14.95 -5.65
CA ASN A 132 7.31 14.34 -4.33
C ASN A 132 5.93 14.71 -3.82
N GLY A 133 4.99 13.75 -3.77
CA GLY A 133 3.62 14.04 -3.36
C GLY A 133 2.91 14.90 -4.41
N ALA A 134 2.42 14.29 -5.50
CA ALA A 134 1.78 15.05 -6.58
C ALA A 134 0.56 15.86 -6.11
N PHE A 135 -0.04 15.50 -4.98
CA PHE A 135 -1.10 16.23 -4.30
C PHE A 135 -0.65 16.74 -2.92
N ILE A 136 -0.36 15.83 -1.98
CA ILE A 136 0.11 16.15 -0.63
C ILE A 136 1.54 15.68 -0.45
N GLN A 137 2.38 16.53 0.10
CA GLN A 137 3.60 16.13 0.79
C GLN A 137 3.54 16.59 2.24
N SER A 138 3.85 15.70 3.18
CA SER A 138 3.95 16.01 4.60
C SER A 138 5.20 15.40 5.21
N GLU A 139 6.04 16.25 5.80
CA GLU A 139 7.22 15.85 6.58
C GLU A 139 7.05 16.13 8.09
N SER A 140 5.87 16.63 8.45
CA SER A 140 5.56 17.07 9.80
C SER A 140 5.41 15.88 10.75
N SER A 141 6.24 15.87 11.79
CA SER A 141 6.12 14.93 12.90
C SER A 141 4.88 15.24 13.73
N ASN A 142 4.24 14.20 14.29
CA ASN A 142 3.07 14.31 15.17
C ASN A 142 1.81 14.90 14.50
N THR A 143 1.78 15.00 13.17
CA THR A 143 0.57 15.44 12.47
C THR A 143 -0.43 14.31 12.37
N VAL A 144 -1.72 14.64 12.56
CA VAL A 144 -2.83 13.74 12.26
C VAL A 144 -3.47 14.13 10.93
N ILE A 145 -3.52 13.20 9.98
CA ILE A 145 -4.10 13.43 8.66
C ILE A 145 -5.35 12.57 8.49
N SER A 146 -6.47 13.19 8.13
CA SER A 146 -7.74 12.52 7.85
C SER A 146 -8.28 12.94 6.50
N ILE A 147 -8.56 11.98 5.62
CA ILE A 147 -9.14 12.23 4.30
C ILE A 147 -10.37 11.34 4.16
N GLU A 148 -11.52 11.93 3.86
CA GLU A 148 -12.76 11.18 3.73
C GLU A 148 -13.67 11.63 2.59
N ARG A 149 -14.40 10.67 2.03
CA ARG A 149 -15.45 10.86 1.00
C ARG A 149 -14.99 11.74 -0.16
N SER A 150 -13.71 11.66 -0.51
CA SER A 150 -13.10 12.54 -1.51
C SER A 150 -12.66 11.78 -2.75
N ASN A 151 -12.66 12.48 -3.88
CA ASN A 151 -12.29 11.96 -5.19
C ASN A 151 -10.97 12.57 -5.66
N PHE A 152 -10.03 11.71 -6.04
CA PHE A 152 -8.70 12.08 -6.47
C PHE A 152 -8.46 11.50 -7.85
N LYS A 153 -8.37 12.35 -8.88
CA LYS A 153 -8.11 11.93 -10.26
C LYS A 153 -6.88 12.66 -10.81
N GLN A 154 -5.73 12.00 -10.82
CA GLN A 154 -4.49 12.66 -11.23
C GLN A 154 -4.43 12.87 -12.75
N ASN A 155 -4.87 11.89 -13.55
CA ASN A 155 -4.84 11.96 -15.01
C ASN A 155 -6.23 11.78 -15.63
N SER A 156 -6.49 12.49 -16.74
CA SER A 156 -7.79 12.45 -17.43
C SER A 156 -8.09 11.07 -18.02
N ASN A 157 -7.08 10.45 -18.63
CA ASN A 157 -7.20 9.21 -19.37
C ASN A 157 -6.69 8.02 -18.55
N PRO A 158 -7.37 6.86 -18.64
CA PRO A 158 -6.85 5.59 -18.16
C PRO A 158 -5.59 5.16 -18.93
N ILE A 159 -4.66 4.48 -18.27
CA ILE A 159 -3.59 3.73 -18.93
C ILE A 159 -4.10 2.34 -19.25
N TYR A 160 -3.82 1.89 -20.47
CA TYR A 160 -4.13 0.53 -20.94
C TYR A 160 -2.90 -0.22 -21.45
N GLU A 161 -1.78 0.49 -21.67
CA GLU A 161 -0.57 -0.06 -22.28
C GLU A 161 0.60 0.05 -21.32
N ASP A 162 1.51 -0.92 -21.39
CA ASP A 162 2.78 -0.84 -20.65
C ASP A 162 3.54 0.39 -21.17
N PRO A 163 3.85 1.36 -20.31
CA PRO A 163 4.58 2.54 -20.72
C PRO A 163 5.98 2.28 -21.27
N LEU A 164 6.59 1.15 -20.89
CA LEU A 164 7.88 0.73 -21.44
C LEU A 164 7.78 0.44 -22.94
N ASP A 165 6.57 0.12 -23.43
CA ASP A 165 6.27 -0.11 -24.84
C ASP A 165 5.88 1.19 -25.57
N SER A 166 5.73 2.31 -24.84
CA SER A 166 5.41 3.61 -25.44
C SER A 166 6.65 4.25 -26.10
N ASN A 167 6.44 4.94 -27.22
CA ASN A 167 7.48 5.66 -27.95
C ASN A 167 7.13 7.17 -28.05
N PRO A 168 7.91 8.08 -27.45
CA PRO A 168 9.13 7.84 -26.68
C PRO A 168 8.83 7.26 -25.29
N THR A 169 9.78 6.48 -24.75
CA THR A 169 9.75 6.05 -23.35
C THR A 169 9.68 7.28 -22.45
N VAL A 170 8.74 7.28 -21.52
CA VAL A 170 8.57 8.38 -20.57
C VAL A 170 9.75 8.36 -19.58
N ASP A 171 10.42 9.49 -19.36
CA ASP A 171 11.52 9.62 -18.40
C ASP A 171 10.97 9.74 -16.97
N TYR A 172 11.24 8.72 -16.16
CA TYR A 172 10.73 8.58 -14.78
C TYR A 172 11.70 9.03 -13.70
N SER A 173 12.87 9.57 -14.07
CA SER A 173 13.99 9.76 -13.13
C SER A 173 13.70 10.76 -12.00
N TYR A 174 12.67 11.60 -12.12
CA TYR A 174 12.33 12.64 -11.16
C TYR A 174 11.08 12.37 -10.32
N ASP A 175 10.29 11.33 -10.63
CA ASP A 175 8.98 11.09 -10.01
C ASP A 175 9.04 9.98 -8.93
N GLU A 176 9.53 10.33 -7.74
CA GLU A 176 9.81 9.35 -6.69
C GLU A 176 8.56 8.84 -5.96
N TYR A 177 7.69 9.73 -5.50
CA TYR A 177 6.60 9.35 -4.59
C TYR A 177 5.21 9.62 -5.19
N GLY A 178 4.23 8.85 -4.71
CA GLY A 178 2.81 8.92 -5.04
C GLY A 178 2.15 10.30 -5.04
N ALA A 179 0.85 10.34 -5.33
CA ALA A 179 0.06 11.54 -5.10
C ALA A 179 0.12 12.03 -3.65
N ILE A 180 0.19 11.10 -2.71
CA ILE A 180 0.26 11.39 -1.29
C ILE A 180 1.60 10.87 -0.76
N TYR A 181 2.47 11.77 -0.34
CA TYR A 181 3.70 11.44 0.38
C TYR A 181 3.58 11.91 1.82
N ILE A 182 3.60 10.97 2.78
CA ILE A 182 3.53 11.29 4.21
C ILE A 182 4.66 10.60 4.94
N LYS A 183 5.43 11.37 5.70
CA LYS A 183 6.53 10.92 6.53
C LYS A 183 6.33 11.38 7.97
N LYS A 184 6.51 10.46 8.93
CA LYS A 184 6.52 10.72 10.39
C LYS A 184 5.22 11.31 10.98
N ALA A 185 4.12 11.28 10.25
CA ALA A 185 2.82 11.63 10.81
C ALA A 185 2.46 10.67 11.96
N GLU A 186 1.78 11.19 13.00
CA GLU A 186 1.29 10.36 14.10
C GLU A 186 0.33 9.28 13.57
N SER A 187 -0.61 9.70 12.73
CA SER A 187 -1.53 8.80 12.05
C SER A 187 -2.09 9.42 10.78
N VAL A 188 -2.46 8.53 9.85
CA VAL A 188 -3.12 8.86 8.60
C VAL A 188 -4.35 7.97 8.46
N THR A 189 -5.52 8.58 8.24
CA THR A 189 -6.78 7.86 8.09
C THR A 189 -7.45 8.20 6.78
N PHE A 190 -7.74 7.18 5.96
CA PHE A 190 -8.56 7.29 4.75
C PHE A 190 -9.91 6.63 4.99
N LYS A 191 -10.98 7.25 4.48
CA LYS A 191 -12.34 6.71 4.61
C LYS A 191 -13.18 6.99 3.38
N ASN A 192 -13.61 5.93 2.69
CA ASN A 192 -14.48 6.00 1.51
C ASN A 192 -13.94 6.95 0.42
N ASN A 193 -12.64 6.96 0.20
CA ASN A 193 -12.02 7.77 -0.84
C ASN A 193 -11.96 7.01 -2.17
N LYS A 194 -11.81 7.76 -3.25
CA LYS A 194 -11.63 7.19 -4.59
C LYS A 194 -10.38 7.77 -5.24
N PHE A 195 -9.44 6.91 -5.58
CA PHE A 195 -8.19 7.25 -6.24
C PHE A 195 -8.19 6.65 -7.64
N TYR A 196 -8.09 7.53 -8.65
CA TYR A 196 -8.20 7.18 -10.06
C TYR A 196 -7.02 7.71 -10.86
N ASN A 197 -6.51 6.84 -11.75
CA ASN A 197 -5.58 7.22 -12.80
C ASN A 197 -4.28 7.84 -12.26
N HIS A 198 -3.70 7.19 -11.26
CA HIS A 198 -2.45 7.57 -10.60
C HIS A 198 -1.28 6.86 -11.23
N TYR A 199 -0.37 7.60 -11.84
CA TYR A 199 0.62 6.99 -12.72
C TYR A 199 2.04 7.46 -12.44
N PHE A 200 2.97 6.56 -12.75
CA PHE A 200 4.38 6.85 -13.00
C PHE A 200 5.18 7.31 -11.78
N LYS A 201 4.86 6.76 -10.61
CA LYS A 201 5.65 6.99 -9.39
C LYS A 201 6.48 5.77 -9.04
N LYS A 202 7.72 6.00 -8.62
CA LYS A 202 8.60 4.92 -8.18
C LYS A 202 8.01 4.18 -6.98
N TYR A 203 7.63 4.91 -5.94
CA TYR A 203 7.10 4.34 -4.71
C TYR A 203 5.66 4.76 -4.46
N GLY A 204 4.74 3.79 -4.61
CA GLY A 204 3.32 3.96 -4.34
C GLY A 204 2.66 4.90 -5.34
N ALA A 205 1.91 4.40 -6.33
CA ALA A 205 1.22 5.28 -7.29
C ALA A 205 0.34 6.32 -6.59
N VAL A 206 -0.40 5.89 -5.58
CA VAL A 206 -1.33 6.74 -4.83
C VAL A 206 -0.68 7.28 -3.57
N ALA A 207 -0.12 6.41 -2.73
CA ALA A 207 0.41 6.80 -1.44
C ALA A 207 1.74 6.13 -1.10
N PHE A 208 2.67 6.94 -0.59
CA PHE A 208 3.88 6.51 0.09
C PHE A 208 3.82 6.96 1.55
N LEU A 209 3.93 6.01 2.46
CA LEU A 209 3.75 6.20 3.90
C LEU A 209 4.99 5.71 4.63
N GLU A 210 5.68 6.63 5.32
CA GLU A 210 6.92 6.33 6.04
C GLU A 210 6.82 6.66 7.52
N GLN A 211 7.17 5.71 8.39
CA GLN A 211 7.23 5.93 9.85
C GLN A 211 5.92 6.50 10.42
N THR A 212 4.78 5.93 10.01
CA THR A 212 3.45 6.39 10.41
C THR A 212 2.51 5.22 10.69
N LYS A 213 1.38 5.51 11.34
CA LYS A 213 0.24 4.60 11.47
C LYS A 213 -0.75 4.89 10.35
N PHE A 214 -1.28 3.85 9.73
CA PHE A 214 -2.22 4.03 8.61
C PHE A 214 -3.48 3.20 8.77
N TYR A 215 -4.62 3.86 8.59
CA TYR A 215 -5.93 3.25 8.63
C TYR A 215 -6.67 3.59 7.35
N ASP A 216 -7.24 2.59 6.68
CA ASP A 216 -8.13 2.82 5.55
C ASP A 216 -9.40 1.98 5.67
N ASN A 217 -10.54 2.62 5.42
CA ASN A 217 -11.84 1.99 5.45
C ASN A 217 -12.70 2.39 4.25
N GLY A 218 -12.94 1.45 3.33
CA GLY A 218 -13.88 1.62 2.24
C GLY A 218 -13.35 2.37 1.01
N SER A 219 -12.04 2.60 0.91
CA SER A 219 -11.48 3.32 -0.24
C SER A 219 -11.29 2.42 -1.48
N THR A 220 -11.30 3.04 -2.66
CA THR A 220 -11.06 2.39 -3.95
C THR A 220 -9.80 2.95 -4.61
N TYR A 221 -8.96 2.04 -5.11
CA TYR A 221 -7.71 2.32 -5.82
C TYR A 221 -7.79 1.70 -7.21
N PHE A 222 -8.08 2.53 -8.22
CA PHE A 222 -8.42 2.05 -9.55
C PHE A 222 -7.50 2.62 -10.62
N ASN A 223 -7.02 1.73 -11.49
CA ASN A 223 -6.17 2.06 -12.62
C ASN A 223 -4.98 2.93 -12.18
N THR A 224 -4.11 2.31 -11.40
CA THR A 224 -2.87 2.92 -10.93
C THR A 224 -1.68 2.20 -11.52
N LEU A 225 -0.61 2.94 -11.77
CA LEU A 225 0.64 2.43 -12.32
C LEU A 225 1.81 3.00 -11.52
N SER A 226 2.69 2.13 -11.04
CA SER A 226 3.92 2.51 -10.34
C SER A 226 5.05 1.55 -10.67
N GLU A 227 6.26 1.91 -10.24
CA GLU A 227 7.33 0.91 -10.16
C GLU A 227 7.02 -0.09 -9.03
N ILE A 228 6.56 0.40 -7.86
CA ILE A 228 6.25 -0.42 -6.68
C ILE A 228 4.94 0.00 -6.00
N GLY A 229 3.89 -0.83 -6.09
CA GLY A 229 2.66 -0.72 -5.29
C GLY A 229 1.70 0.38 -5.74
N ALA A 230 0.39 0.14 -5.64
CA ALA A 230 -0.57 1.25 -5.58
C ALA A 230 -0.34 2.06 -4.29
N ILE A 231 -0.08 1.35 -3.18
CA ILE A 231 0.31 1.93 -1.89
C ILE A 231 1.61 1.28 -1.42
N TYR A 232 2.54 2.12 -0.96
CA TYR A 232 3.82 1.72 -0.40
C TYR A 232 3.91 2.10 1.07
N PHE A 233 4.19 1.13 1.92
CA PHE A 233 4.41 1.29 3.35
C PHE A 233 5.88 1.02 3.67
N ASN A 234 6.57 2.00 4.24
CA ASN A 234 7.96 1.88 4.66
C ASN A 234 8.10 2.17 6.16
N GLN A 235 8.60 1.23 6.95
CA GLN A 235 8.82 1.44 8.39
C GLN A 235 7.57 1.90 9.15
N THR A 236 6.37 1.55 8.68
CA THR A 236 5.11 1.88 9.34
C THR A 236 4.93 1.06 10.61
N TYR A 237 4.12 1.53 11.54
CA TYR A 237 3.90 0.85 12.82
C TYR A 237 2.66 -0.04 12.77
N ASP A 238 1.48 0.58 12.83
CA ASP A 238 0.20 -0.12 12.77
C ASP A 238 -0.46 0.16 11.43
N VAL A 239 -0.84 -0.89 10.69
CA VAL A 239 -1.57 -0.75 9.43
C VAL A 239 -2.85 -1.58 9.46
N GLU A 240 -4.00 -0.92 9.35
CA GLU A 240 -5.30 -1.59 9.27
C GLU A 240 -6.07 -1.14 8.02
N LEU A 241 -6.36 -2.10 7.15
CA LEU A 241 -7.00 -1.89 5.85
C LEU A 241 -8.31 -2.67 5.82
N SER A 242 -9.43 -1.97 5.68
CA SER A 242 -10.76 -2.57 5.72
C SER A 242 -11.61 -2.18 4.52
N PHE A 243 -12.34 -3.14 3.94
CA PHE A 243 -13.30 -2.89 2.86
C PHE A 243 -12.68 -2.22 1.62
N LEU A 244 -11.43 -2.56 1.28
CA LEU A 244 -10.75 -1.95 0.15
C LEU A 244 -11.10 -2.64 -1.17
N ASN A 245 -11.20 -1.84 -2.23
CA ASN A 245 -11.22 -2.34 -3.61
C ASN A 245 -9.98 -1.82 -4.36
N ILE A 246 -9.14 -2.73 -4.84
CA ILE A 246 -7.92 -2.44 -5.60
C ILE A 246 -8.08 -3.09 -6.97
N GLU A 247 -8.21 -2.30 -8.02
CA GLU A 247 -8.68 -2.80 -9.32
C GLU A 247 -7.89 -2.24 -10.49
N GLU A 248 -7.55 -3.11 -11.44
CA GLU A 248 -6.88 -2.75 -12.69
C GLU A 248 -5.54 -2.02 -12.46
N ASN A 249 -4.79 -2.44 -11.43
CA ASN A 249 -3.52 -1.82 -11.05
C ASN A 249 -2.32 -2.59 -11.61
N MET A 250 -1.29 -1.84 -12.00
CA MET A 250 -0.08 -2.37 -12.60
C MET A 250 1.16 -1.92 -11.83
N SER A 251 2.15 -2.80 -11.70
CA SER A 251 3.47 -2.44 -11.15
C SER A 251 4.63 -3.06 -11.90
N LEU A 252 5.69 -2.30 -12.14
CA LEU A 252 6.81 -2.75 -12.98
C LEU A 252 7.76 -3.72 -12.26
N THR A 253 8.15 -3.44 -11.01
CA THR A 253 9.13 -4.24 -10.25
C THR A 253 8.62 -4.71 -8.88
N GLY A 254 7.59 -4.04 -8.36
CA GLY A 254 7.00 -4.33 -7.07
C GLY A 254 5.68 -5.10 -7.11
N ALA A 255 4.95 -5.03 -5.99
CA ALA A 255 3.59 -5.56 -5.89
C ALA A 255 2.61 -4.60 -6.54
N THR A 256 1.47 -5.11 -7.01
CA THR A 256 0.51 -4.29 -7.77
C THR A 256 -0.42 -3.50 -6.88
N GLY A 257 -0.84 -4.10 -5.76
CA GLY A 257 -1.73 -3.48 -4.80
C GLY A 257 -0.93 -2.88 -3.64
N LEU A 258 -0.51 -3.74 -2.73
CA LEU A 258 0.01 -3.34 -1.43
C LEU A 258 1.44 -3.83 -1.25
N HIS A 259 2.35 -2.90 -0.99
CA HIS A 259 3.76 -3.20 -0.73
C HIS A 259 4.15 -2.75 0.67
N PHE A 260 4.52 -3.71 1.52
CA PHE A 260 4.95 -3.47 2.89
C PHE A 260 6.44 -3.76 3.02
N GLU A 261 7.20 -2.76 3.43
CA GLU A 261 8.64 -2.86 3.68
C GLU A 261 8.99 -2.41 5.10
N GLN A 262 9.72 -3.25 5.83
CA GLN A 262 10.26 -2.98 7.16
C GLN A 262 9.21 -2.53 8.20
N VAL A 263 7.99 -3.08 8.13
CA VAL A 263 6.91 -2.71 9.06
C VAL A 263 7.28 -3.10 10.50
N ASN A 264 7.14 -2.15 11.42
CA ASN A 264 7.49 -2.19 12.84
C ASN A 264 6.28 -2.49 13.76
N GLY A 265 5.24 -3.12 13.23
CA GLY A 265 4.05 -3.53 13.96
C GLY A 265 3.13 -4.37 13.08
N ASP A 266 1.88 -4.50 13.50
CA ASP A 266 0.95 -5.42 12.85
C ASP A 266 0.32 -4.85 11.58
N VAL A 267 0.13 -5.71 10.58
CA VAL A 267 -0.60 -5.42 9.35
C VAL A 267 -1.86 -6.28 9.29
N LYS A 268 -3.02 -5.64 9.24
CA LYS A 268 -4.33 -6.31 9.19
C LYS A 268 -5.11 -5.89 7.96
N LEU A 269 -5.49 -6.86 7.13
CA LEU A 269 -6.35 -6.66 5.97
C LEU A 269 -7.66 -7.39 6.21
N THR A 270 -8.79 -6.67 6.17
CA THR A 270 -10.12 -7.22 6.39
C THR A 270 -11.07 -6.84 5.25
N ASN A 271 -11.70 -7.82 4.62
CA ASN A 271 -12.62 -7.59 3.49
C ASN A 271 -11.96 -6.80 2.34
N VAL A 272 -10.75 -7.20 1.93
CA VAL A 272 -10.01 -6.55 0.84
C VAL A 272 -10.17 -7.35 -0.43
N THR A 273 -10.53 -6.68 -1.53
CA THR A 273 -10.58 -7.28 -2.87
C THR A 273 -9.52 -6.66 -3.77
N ILE A 274 -8.72 -7.51 -4.41
CA ILE A 274 -7.75 -7.13 -5.44
C ILE A 274 -8.13 -7.83 -6.73
N TYR A 275 -8.39 -7.06 -7.80
CA TYR A 275 -8.94 -7.56 -9.06
C TYR A 275 -8.14 -7.06 -10.25
N LYS A 276 -7.94 -7.91 -11.27
CA LYS A 276 -7.32 -7.54 -12.56
C LYS A 276 -5.98 -6.80 -12.41
N SER A 277 -5.17 -7.18 -11.44
CA SER A 277 -3.93 -6.46 -11.15
C SER A 277 -2.71 -7.30 -11.52
N SER A 278 -1.71 -6.69 -12.16
CA SER A 278 -0.56 -7.41 -12.73
C SER A 278 0.77 -6.70 -12.49
N GLY A 279 1.78 -7.43 -12.02
CA GLY A 279 3.09 -6.84 -11.78
C GLY A 279 4.19 -7.85 -11.50
N ALA A 280 5.39 -7.36 -11.22
CA ALA A 280 6.55 -8.21 -10.96
C ALA A 280 6.39 -9.08 -9.69
N LYS A 281 5.98 -8.47 -8.58
CA LYS A 281 5.46 -9.17 -7.40
C LYS A 281 3.93 -9.15 -7.49
N GLY A 282 3.26 -10.13 -6.90
CA GLY A 282 1.81 -10.22 -7.01
C GLY A 282 1.05 -9.09 -6.32
N ALA A 283 -0.20 -9.36 -5.97
CA ALA A 283 -1.11 -8.39 -5.41
C ALA A 283 -0.63 -7.81 -4.06
N ILE A 284 0.00 -8.64 -3.22
CA ILE A 284 0.48 -8.28 -1.89
C ILE A 284 1.93 -8.72 -1.73
N CYS A 285 2.79 -7.80 -1.30
CA CYS A 285 4.16 -8.10 -0.91
C CYS A 285 4.44 -7.58 0.49
N TYR A 286 4.96 -8.45 1.36
CA TYR A 286 5.39 -8.13 2.71
C TYR A 286 6.86 -8.53 2.89
N GLN A 287 7.73 -7.57 3.19
CA GLN A 287 9.16 -7.76 3.34
C GLN A 287 9.66 -7.04 4.59
N ASN A 288 10.16 -7.79 5.57
CA ASN A 288 10.86 -7.24 6.72
C ASN A 288 12.21 -7.96 6.86
N TYR A 289 13.30 -7.19 6.74
CA TYR A 289 14.68 -7.69 6.74
C TYR A 289 15.40 -7.50 8.09
N GLU A 290 14.63 -7.39 9.18
CA GLU A 290 15.18 -7.31 10.53
C GLU A 290 16.19 -8.43 10.83
N ASN A 291 17.13 -8.12 11.73
CA ASN A 291 18.11 -9.08 12.23
C ASN A 291 17.37 -10.29 12.83
N SER A 292 17.83 -11.50 12.50
CA SER A 292 17.30 -12.77 13.02
C SER A 292 17.12 -12.80 14.54
N ASN A 293 17.86 -11.96 15.27
CA ASN A 293 17.88 -11.85 16.73
C ASN A 293 16.86 -10.86 17.31
N ALA A 294 16.15 -10.09 16.49
CA ALA A 294 15.10 -9.19 16.96
C ALA A 294 13.92 -10.01 17.50
N ILE A 295 13.46 -9.72 18.72
CA ILE A 295 12.36 -10.42 19.39
C ILE A 295 10.98 -9.92 18.90
N VAL A 296 10.97 -8.94 17.98
CA VAL A 296 9.73 -8.37 17.46
C VAL A 296 9.03 -9.40 16.59
N SER A 297 7.79 -9.72 16.95
CA SER A 297 6.94 -10.65 16.20
C SER A 297 5.75 -9.88 15.66
N ASN A 298 5.95 -9.28 14.49
CA ASN A 298 4.89 -8.60 13.77
C ASN A 298 4.08 -9.63 12.99
N GLN A 299 2.76 -9.41 12.89
CA GLN A 299 1.88 -10.27 12.11
C GLN A 299 1.40 -9.60 10.82
N LEU A 300 1.34 -10.38 9.74
CA LEU A 300 0.48 -10.11 8.60
C LEU A 300 -0.78 -10.98 8.72
N LEU A 301 -1.92 -10.35 9.00
CA LEU A 301 -3.22 -11.01 9.14
C LEU A 301 -4.13 -10.64 7.97
N LEU A 302 -4.52 -11.65 7.17
CA LEU A 302 -5.48 -11.52 6.07
C LEU A 302 -6.81 -12.16 6.48
N THR A 303 -7.89 -11.38 6.53
CA THR A 303 -9.25 -11.86 6.85
C THR A 303 -10.22 -11.48 5.73
N ASN A 304 -10.90 -12.47 5.13
CA ASN A 304 -11.82 -12.26 4.02
C ASN A 304 -11.16 -11.50 2.84
N VAL A 305 -9.97 -11.94 2.44
CA VAL A 305 -9.22 -11.30 1.34
C VAL A 305 -9.48 -12.08 0.05
N SER A 306 -9.78 -11.37 -1.04
CA SER A 306 -9.98 -11.94 -2.37
C SER A 306 -8.96 -11.39 -3.36
N ILE A 307 -8.25 -12.27 -4.07
CA ILE A 307 -7.38 -11.90 -5.20
C ILE A 307 -7.91 -12.61 -6.44
N ILE A 308 -8.34 -11.82 -7.43
CA ILE A 308 -9.10 -12.31 -8.58
C ILE A 308 -8.46 -11.83 -9.89
N ASN A 309 -8.27 -12.73 -10.84
CA ASN A 309 -7.75 -12.44 -12.19
C ASN A 309 -6.47 -11.59 -12.14
N SER A 310 -5.49 -11.99 -11.33
CA SER A 310 -4.31 -11.17 -11.04
C SER A 310 -3.03 -11.96 -11.26
N GLY A 311 -1.98 -11.29 -11.72
CA GLY A 311 -0.75 -11.92 -12.21
C GLY A 311 0.52 -11.42 -11.53
N ALA A 312 1.48 -12.31 -11.31
CA ALA A 312 2.82 -12.00 -10.86
C ALA A 312 3.87 -12.50 -11.86
N GLN A 313 4.72 -11.63 -12.40
CA GLN A 313 5.76 -12.02 -13.35
C GLN A 313 6.92 -12.75 -12.68
N TYR A 314 7.44 -12.29 -11.54
CA TYR A 314 8.67 -12.85 -10.96
C TYR A 314 8.49 -13.59 -9.64
N HIS A 315 7.38 -13.36 -8.94
CA HIS A 315 7.16 -13.94 -7.62
C HIS A 315 5.81 -14.67 -7.53
N ALA A 316 5.06 -14.46 -6.44
CA ALA A 316 3.79 -15.09 -6.15
C ALA A 316 2.69 -14.04 -6.06
N GLY A 317 1.43 -14.48 -6.18
CA GLY A 317 0.24 -13.64 -5.96
C GLY A 317 0.24 -12.96 -4.58
N ILE A 318 0.70 -13.68 -3.56
CA ILE A 318 1.07 -13.13 -2.24
C ILE A 318 2.51 -13.53 -1.95
N TYR A 319 3.36 -12.55 -1.64
CA TYR A 319 4.74 -12.79 -1.24
C TYR A 319 4.98 -12.30 0.20
N TYR A 320 5.57 -13.16 1.03
CA TYR A 320 5.87 -12.89 2.43
C TYR A 320 7.32 -13.27 2.79
N PHE A 321 8.02 -12.35 3.43
CA PHE A 321 9.35 -12.55 3.99
C PHE A 321 9.49 -11.80 5.32
N HIS A 322 9.58 -12.52 6.44
CA HIS A 322 9.95 -11.97 7.74
C HIS A 322 10.35 -13.08 8.71
N GLN A 323 11.64 -13.16 9.05
CA GLN A 323 12.20 -14.31 9.77
C GLN A 323 11.54 -14.61 11.12
N ASN A 324 11.08 -13.57 11.84
CA ASN A 324 10.45 -13.69 13.16
C ASN A 324 8.95 -13.36 13.13
N GLY A 325 8.41 -13.06 11.95
CA GLY A 325 7.02 -12.67 11.78
C GLY A 325 6.07 -13.84 11.69
N ILE A 326 4.79 -13.52 11.82
CA ILE A 326 3.69 -14.46 11.73
C ILE A 326 2.85 -14.13 10.49
N PHE A 327 2.56 -15.11 9.65
CA PHE A 327 1.66 -14.95 8.52
C PHE A 327 0.38 -15.77 8.74
N ILE A 328 -0.77 -15.10 8.86
CA ILE A 328 -2.06 -15.75 9.10
C ILE A 328 -3.05 -15.35 8.01
N THR A 329 -3.77 -16.32 7.48
CA THR A 329 -4.90 -16.08 6.58
C THR A 329 -6.17 -16.76 7.09
N ARG A 330 -7.31 -16.08 6.97
CA ARG A 330 -8.64 -16.55 7.32
C ARG A 330 -9.61 -16.19 6.21
N ASN A 331 -10.24 -17.18 5.60
CA ASN A 331 -11.14 -16.98 4.46
C ASN A 331 -10.46 -16.26 3.29
N LEU A 332 -9.32 -16.80 2.83
CA LEU A 332 -8.60 -16.30 1.66
C LEU A 332 -9.19 -16.93 0.38
N PHE A 333 -9.55 -16.10 -0.59
CA PHE A 333 -10.05 -16.54 -1.89
C PHE A 333 -9.10 -16.13 -3.01
N LEU A 334 -8.53 -17.12 -3.72
CA LEU A 334 -7.68 -16.91 -4.88
C LEU A 334 -8.38 -17.48 -6.11
N LEU A 335 -8.69 -16.64 -7.10
CA LEU A 335 -9.36 -17.05 -8.34
C LEU A 335 -8.62 -16.51 -9.55
N PHE A 336 -8.23 -17.36 -10.51
CA PHE A 336 -7.45 -16.92 -11.68
C PHE A 336 -6.20 -16.13 -11.30
N VAL A 337 -5.46 -16.62 -10.30
CA VAL A 337 -4.17 -16.02 -9.89
C VAL A 337 -3.06 -16.75 -10.61
N GLU A 338 -2.24 -16.00 -11.35
CA GLU A 338 -1.13 -16.53 -12.13
C GLU A 338 0.21 -16.05 -11.54
N SER A 339 1.22 -16.92 -11.54
CA SER A 339 2.58 -16.57 -11.15
C SER A 339 3.62 -17.31 -11.99
N GLN A 340 4.84 -16.81 -12.13
CA GLN A 340 5.86 -17.54 -12.88
C GLN A 340 6.79 -18.41 -12.02
N TYR A 341 7.15 -18.05 -10.77
CA TYR A 341 8.30 -18.71 -10.12
C TYR A 341 8.08 -19.40 -8.77
N LEU A 342 7.21 -18.89 -7.90
CA LEU A 342 7.17 -19.30 -6.48
C LEU A 342 5.77 -19.72 -6.02
N GLY A 343 4.91 -20.17 -6.93
CA GLY A 343 3.52 -20.45 -6.60
C GLY A 343 2.63 -19.23 -6.47
N VAL A 344 1.35 -19.41 -6.14
CA VAL A 344 0.44 -18.27 -5.91
C VAL A 344 0.58 -17.66 -4.51
N ILE A 345 1.11 -18.41 -3.55
CA ILE A 345 1.55 -17.90 -2.25
C ILE A 345 2.99 -18.35 -2.02
N ALA A 346 3.88 -17.39 -1.76
CA ALA A 346 5.27 -17.63 -1.41
C ALA A 346 5.58 -17.07 -0.02
N VAL A 347 6.12 -17.92 0.85
CA VAL A 347 6.62 -17.60 2.19
C VAL A 347 8.09 -17.99 2.23
N GLN A 348 9.02 -17.05 2.16
CA GLN A 348 10.46 -17.37 2.10
C GLN A 348 11.16 -17.40 3.47
N SER A 349 10.54 -16.79 4.48
CA SER A 349 10.92 -16.95 5.88
C SER A 349 9.78 -16.47 6.76
N ALA A 350 9.49 -17.24 7.81
CA ALA A 350 8.47 -16.93 8.81
C ALA A 350 8.81 -17.62 10.13
N ARG A 351 8.35 -17.07 11.25
CA ARG A 351 8.30 -17.85 12.49
C ARG A 351 7.18 -18.88 12.40
N MET A 352 5.98 -18.41 12.04
CA MET A 352 4.77 -19.21 11.98
C MET A 352 3.93 -18.84 10.77
N VAL A 353 3.29 -19.85 10.18
CA VAL A 353 2.37 -19.68 9.04
C VAL A 353 1.06 -20.42 9.31
N GLU A 354 -0.07 -19.74 9.16
CA GLU A 354 -1.39 -20.34 9.33
C GLU A 354 -2.33 -20.02 8.17
N PHE A 355 -2.98 -21.06 7.65
CA PHE A 355 -4.06 -20.94 6.67
C PHE A 355 -5.34 -21.52 7.24
N HIS A 356 -6.41 -20.72 7.21
CA HIS A 356 -7.75 -21.11 7.64
C HIS A 356 -8.75 -20.78 6.54
N ASP A 357 -9.59 -21.74 6.16
CA ASP A 357 -10.68 -21.56 5.19
C ASP A 357 -10.22 -20.97 3.84
N THR A 358 -9.12 -21.47 3.28
CA THR A 358 -8.60 -20.96 2.00
C THR A 358 -9.22 -21.67 0.80
N ILE A 359 -9.73 -20.91 -0.17
CA ILE A 359 -10.24 -21.43 -1.44
C ILE A 359 -9.35 -20.95 -2.57
N VAL A 360 -8.83 -21.89 -3.35
CA VAL A 360 -7.93 -21.64 -4.49
C VAL A 360 -8.56 -22.24 -5.72
N THR A 361 -8.86 -21.42 -6.72
CA THR A 361 -9.59 -21.84 -7.92
C THR A 361 -8.93 -21.29 -9.17
N GLU A 362 -8.73 -22.16 -10.15
CA GLU A 362 -8.17 -21.83 -11.46
C GLU A 362 -6.85 -21.03 -11.41
N THR A 363 -5.98 -21.34 -10.44
CA THR A 363 -4.66 -20.71 -10.32
C THR A 363 -3.59 -21.43 -11.12
N ARG A 364 -2.54 -20.69 -11.48
CA ARG A 364 -1.43 -21.19 -12.31
C ARG A 364 -0.08 -20.72 -11.78
N SER A 365 0.92 -21.59 -11.87
CA SER A 365 2.31 -21.23 -11.61
C SER A 365 3.24 -21.93 -12.61
N ILE A 366 4.16 -21.20 -13.26
CA ILE A 366 5.08 -21.79 -14.26
C ILE A 366 6.19 -22.59 -13.57
N GLU A 367 6.72 -22.11 -12.46
CA GLU A 367 7.74 -22.72 -11.60
C GLU A 367 7.32 -22.56 -10.13
N GLY A 368 7.76 -23.46 -9.25
CA GLY A 368 7.34 -23.52 -7.85
C GLY A 368 6.05 -24.29 -7.61
N GLY A 369 5.58 -24.27 -6.35
CA GLY A 369 4.38 -25.03 -5.96
C GLY A 369 3.10 -24.31 -6.39
N ILE A 370 2.16 -24.98 -7.05
CA ILE A 370 0.98 -24.33 -7.66
C ILE A 370 0.17 -23.50 -6.66
N PHE A 371 0.06 -23.96 -5.41
CA PHE A 371 -0.62 -23.24 -4.34
C PHE A 371 0.36 -22.50 -3.42
N LEU A 372 1.15 -23.25 -2.67
CA LEU A 372 1.98 -22.74 -1.58
C LEU A 372 3.43 -23.20 -1.72
N TYR A 373 4.33 -22.22 -1.72
CA TYR A 373 5.76 -22.39 -1.50
C TYR A 373 6.12 -21.79 -0.15
N ALA A 374 6.51 -22.62 0.82
CA ALA A 374 6.98 -22.16 2.13
C ALA A 374 8.41 -22.66 2.40
N GLU A 375 9.30 -21.75 2.76
CA GLU A 375 10.71 -21.99 3.03
C GLU A 375 11.14 -21.27 4.31
N ASN A 376 12.10 -21.84 5.04
CA ASN A 376 12.69 -21.28 6.26
C ASN A 376 11.64 -20.87 7.31
N VAL A 377 10.59 -21.69 7.47
CA VAL A 377 9.66 -21.55 8.59
C VAL A 377 10.34 -22.09 9.85
N ARG A 378 10.31 -21.36 10.97
CA ARG A 378 11.07 -21.74 12.17
C ARG A 378 10.30 -22.62 13.14
N GLU A 379 9.05 -22.28 13.42
CA GLU A 379 8.25 -22.96 14.44
C GLU A 379 7.26 -23.92 13.80
N SER A 380 6.23 -23.38 13.13
CA SER A 380 5.13 -24.21 12.62
C SER A 380 4.47 -23.69 11.35
N VAL A 381 3.93 -24.65 10.59
CA VAL A 381 2.99 -24.41 9.50
C VAL A 381 1.67 -25.12 9.82
N TYR A 382 0.59 -24.37 9.90
CA TYR A 382 -0.77 -24.86 10.07
C TYR A 382 -1.59 -24.63 8.79
N ILE A 383 -2.21 -25.69 8.29
CA ILE A 383 -3.09 -25.66 7.12
C ILE A 383 -4.42 -26.31 7.49
N GLY A 384 -5.48 -25.50 7.63
CA GLY A 384 -6.83 -25.94 7.97
C GLY A 384 -7.86 -25.53 6.93
N GLN A 385 -8.73 -26.48 6.55
CA GLN A 385 -9.94 -26.21 5.73
C GLN A 385 -9.63 -25.58 4.36
N ILE A 386 -8.68 -26.16 3.62
CA ILE A 386 -8.33 -25.68 2.28
C ILE A 386 -9.11 -26.43 1.19
N ARG A 387 -9.66 -25.69 0.23
CA ARG A 387 -10.27 -26.22 -1.00
C ARG A 387 -9.51 -25.74 -2.22
N ILE A 388 -8.98 -26.69 -3.00
CA ILE A 388 -8.29 -26.39 -4.27
C ILE A 388 -9.11 -26.97 -5.43
N GLN A 389 -9.45 -26.12 -6.40
CA GLN A 389 -10.20 -26.46 -7.61
C GLN A 389 -9.54 -25.79 -8.83
N ASN A 390 -8.47 -26.39 -9.32
CA ASN A 390 -7.82 -25.90 -10.55
C ASN A 390 -8.27 -26.75 -11.74
N MET A 391 -8.50 -26.08 -12.88
CA MET A 391 -8.65 -26.78 -14.16
C MET A 391 -7.39 -27.62 -14.40
N PRO A 392 -7.51 -28.83 -14.97
CA PRO A 392 -6.37 -29.66 -15.29
C PRO A 392 -5.48 -28.90 -16.27
N GLN A 393 -4.36 -28.39 -15.77
CA GLN A 393 -3.27 -27.95 -16.60
C GLN A 393 -2.19 -29.02 -16.58
N VAL A 394 -1.60 -29.20 -17.76
CA VAL A 394 -0.51 -30.13 -18.05
C VAL A 394 0.70 -29.63 -17.24
N ILE A 395 0.83 -30.15 -16.02
CA ILE A 395 1.94 -29.86 -15.10
C ILE A 395 3.00 -30.91 -15.38
N PHE A 396 4.25 -30.54 -15.25
CA PHE A 396 5.35 -31.38 -15.66
C PHE A 396 6.39 -31.51 -14.56
N THR A 397 6.96 -32.69 -14.20
CA THR A 397 7.96 -32.79 -13.10
C THR A 397 9.11 -33.84 -13.20
N THR A 398 10.28 -33.65 -12.53
CA THR A 398 11.30 -34.69 -12.11
C THR A 398 11.95 -34.44 -10.70
N LEU A 399 12.58 -35.48 -10.11
CA LEU A 399 12.68 -35.93 -8.68
C LEU A 399 13.71 -35.34 -7.65
N ARG A 400 13.38 -35.41 -6.33
CA ARG A 400 13.97 -36.32 -5.26
C ARG A 400 13.31 -36.23 -3.85
N ARG A 401 12.75 -37.40 -3.38
CA ARG A 401 12.49 -38.06 -2.03
C ARG A 401 12.19 -37.23 -0.76
N ASN A 402 11.39 -37.61 0.25
CA ASN A 402 10.33 -38.62 0.54
C ASN A 402 9.72 -38.24 1.93
N LEU A 403 8.39 -38.17 2.14
CA LEU A 403 7.75 -38.39 3.46
C LEU A 403 6.23 -38.65 3.38
N ALA A 404 5.69 -39.44 4.32
CA ALA A 404 4.36 -40.07 4.24
C ALA A 404 3.21 -39.25 4.87
N PHE A 405 2.01 -39.37 4.28
CA PHE A 405 0.75 -38.74 4.73
C PHE A 405 -0.29 -39.78 5.17
N TRP A 406 -1.21 -39.38 6.05
CA TRP A 406 -2.38 -40.19 6.45
C TRP A 406 -3.71 -39.57 5.96
N HIS A 407 -4.43 -40.40 5.19
CA HIS A 407 -5.88 -40.48 4.86
C HIS A 407 -6.57 -39.72 3.68
N GLN A 408 -6.87 -40.54 2.63
CA GLN A 408 -8.05 -40.76 1.72
C GLN A 408 -8.69 -39.58 0.93
N ASN A 409 -9.16 -39.67 -0.33
CA ASN A 409 -9.20 -40.66 -1.44
C ASN A 409 -9.34 -39.86 -2.76
N TYR A 410 -8.57 -40.14 -3.83
CA TYR A 410 -8.81 -39.57 -5.17
C TYR A 410 -8.46 -40.55 -6.32
N ARG A 411 -9.19 -40.46 -7.44
CA ARG A 411 -8.99 -41.21 -8.71
C ARG A 411 -8.41 -40.28 -9.79
N PHE A 412 -7.53 -40.79 -10.65
CA PHE A 412 -6.80 -40.02 -11.69
C PHE A 412 -6.94 -40.66 -13.09
N TYR A 413 -6.90 -39.84 -14.14
CA TYR A 413 -6.91 -40.21 -15.59
C TYR A 413 -5.80 -39.45 -16.37
N TYR A 414 -5.34 -39.97 -17.52
CA TYR A 414 -4.00 -39.77 -18.14
C TYR A 414 -3.98 -39.12 -19.54
N SER A 415 -2.97 -38.28 -19.88
CA SER A 415 -2.45 -37.93 -21.24
C SER A 415 -1.13 -37.09 -21.15
N MET A 416 -0.34 -36.90 -22.22
CA MET A 416 1.07 -36.40 -22.22
C MET A 416 1.33 -35.00 -22.87
N MET A 417 2.24 -34.16 -22.32
CA MET A 417 3.52 -33.67 -22.96
C MET A 417 4.16 -32.36 -22.40
N THR A 418 5.40 -32.44 -21.81
CA THR A 418 6.47 -31.42 -21.43
C THR A 418 7.01 -31.42 -19.95
N VAL A 419 7.88 -30.50 -19.42
CA VAL A 419 8.77 -30.68 -18.20
C VAL A 419 8.81 -29.48 -17.18
N ASN A 420 8.71 -29.69 -15.85
CA ASN A 420 8.91 -28.77 -14.66
C ASN A 420 9.42 -29.69 -13.48
N PRO A 421 9.58 -29.33 -12.18
CA PRO A 421 9.82 -30.27 -11.06
C PRO A 421 9.00 -30.16 -9.71
N TYR A 422 7.94 -29.35 -9.54
CA TYR A 422 7.38 -29.00 -8.20
C TYR A 422 6.04 -29.67 -7.76
N SER A 423 5.80 -29.80 -6.44
CA SER A 423 4.56 -30.34 -5.81
C SER A 423 3.46 -29.26 -5.64
N LEU A 424 2.20 -29.66 -5.37
CA LEU A 424 1.10 -28.70 -5.13
C LEU A 424 1.36 -27.83 -3.88
N ILE A 425 1.87 -28.47 -2.82
CA ILE A 425 2.35 -27.82 -1.60
C ILE A 425 3.81 -28.23 -1.39
N THR A 426 4.70 -27.24 -1.29
CA THR A 426 6.11 -27.44 -0.91
C THR A 426 6.38 -26.73 0.41
N ILE A 427 6.85 -27.47 1.41
CA ILE A 427 7.29 -26.93 2.70
C ILE A 427 8.75 -27.35 2.92
N ARG A 428 9.63 -26.36 3.13
CA ARG A 428 11.05 -26.58 3.42
C ARG A 428 11.44 -25.92 4.73
N GLY A 429 11.96 -26.70 5.65
CA GLY A 429 12.22 -26.25 7.03
C GLY A 429 10.99 -26.32 7.94
N GLY A 430 11.17 -25.93 9.20
CA GLY A 430 10.15 -26.00 10.26
C GLY A 430 10.29 -27.22 11.17
N ILE A 431 9.92 -27.06 12.44
CA ILE A 431 9.93 -28.14 13.42
C ILE A 431 8.68 -29.02 13.24
N GLN A 432 7.52 -28.43 12.91
CA GLN A 432 6.25 -29.14 12.76
C GLN A 432 5.38 -28.58 11.62
N ALA A 433 4.70 -29.48 10.89
CA ALA A 433 3.67 -29.13 9.91
C ALA A 433 2.38 -29.90 10.20
N TYR A 434 1.24 -29.21 10.24
CA TYR A 434 -0.08 -29.78 10.48
C TYR A 434 -1.02 -29.45 9.33
N ILE A 435 -1.61 -30.47 8.70
CA ILE A 435 -2.54 -30.34 7.58
C ILE A 435 -3.85 -31.04 7.97
N ASN A 436 -4.95 -30.29 7.96
CA ASN A 436 -6.27 -30.77 8.35
C ASN A 436 -7.34 -30.33 7.34
N ASN A 437 -8.19 -31.27 6.92
CA ASN A 437 -9.30 -31.03 5.99
C ASN A 437 -8.88 -30.43 4.63
N LEU A 438 -7.85 -31.00 3.99
CA LEU A 438 -7.47 -30.64 2.61
C LEU A 438 -8.42 -31.33 1.60
N ILE A 439 -9.15 -30.53 0.82
CA ILE A 439 -10.05 -31.02 -0.24
C ILE A 439 -9.46 -30.67 -1.61
N LEU A 440 -9.17 -31.69 -2.42
CA LEU A 440 -8.66 -31.57 -3.78
C LEU A 440 -9.73 -32.06 -4.76
N LYS A 441 -10.45 -31.15 -5.42
CA LYS A 441 -11.55 -31.58 -6.30
C LYS A 441 -11.06 -32.11 -7.65
N SER A 442 -9.96 -31.56 -8.15
CA SER A 442 -9.38 -31.92 -9.44
C SER A 442 -7.88 -31.63 -9.40
N ALA A 443 -7.08 -32.68 -9.53
CA ALA A 443 -5.65 -32.59 -9.78
C ALA A 443 -5.31 -33.71 -10.76
N ILE A 444 -4.56 -33.41 -11.82
CA ILE A 444 -4.04 -34.42 -12.73
C ILE A 444 -2.52 -34.37 -12.63
N PHE A 445 -1.94 -35.50 -12.27
CA PHE A 445 -0.49 -35.69 -12.18
C PHE A 445 -0.09 -36.60 -13.35
N GLU A 446 0.67 -36.07 -14.30
CA GLU A 446 1.00 -36.79 -15.55
C GLU A 446 2.21 -37.73 -15.41
N ASP A 447 2.99 -37.63 -14.32
CA ASP A 447 4.03 -38.61 -14.00
C ASP A 447 3.76 -39.33 -12.67
N GLY A 448 4.11 -40.62 -12.64
CA GLY A 448 3.92 -41.49 -11.48
C GLY A 448 4.88 -41.25 -10.31
N ASN A 449 5.68 -40.18 -10.35
CA ASN A 449 6.69 -39.86 -9.33
C ASN A 449 6.34 -38.59 -8.51
N ARG A 450 5.13 -38.03 -8.66
CA ARG A 450 4.71 -36.80 -7.98
C ARG A 450 4.19 -37.03 -6.56
N GLU A 451 4.63 -36.17 -5.66
CA GLU A 451 4.03 -36.01 -4.34
C GLU A 451 3.05 -34.83 -4.37
N ILE A 452 1.82 -35.04 -3.90
CA ILE A 452 0.83 -33.96 -3.72
C ILE A 452 1.40 -32.91 -2.75
N ILE A 453 2.12 -33.38 -1.73
CA ILE A 453 2.69 -32.55 -0.69
C ILE A 453 4.13 -33.03 -0.48
N ARG A 454 5.07 -32.09 -0.52
CA ARG A 454 6.49 -32.35 -0.28
C ARG A 454 6.93 -31.59 0.97
N ILE A 455 7.54 -32.32 1.90
CA ILE A 455 8.11 -31.76 3.13
C ILE A 455 9.58 -32.14 3.19
N ASP A 456 10.47 -31.15 3.03
CA ASP A 456 11.91 -31.34 3.16
C ASP A 456 12.35 -30.87 4.56
N GLN A 457 12.83 -31.77 5.41
CA GLN A 457 13.49 -31.42 6.67
C GLN A 457 14.99 -31.24 6.43
N PHE A 458 15.53 -30.07 6.79
CA PHE A 458 16.96 -29.90 6.91
C PHE A 458 17.38 -30.47 8.28
N LEU A 459 18.27 -31.46 8.27
CA LEU A 459 19.04 -31.82 9.45
C LEU A 459 19.99 -30.64 9.71
N LEU A 460 19.65 -29.81 10.71
CA LEU A 460 20.51 -28.74 11.21
C LEU A 460 21.67 -29.29 12.03
#